data_AF-A0A8C3W1U9-F1
#
_entry.id   AF-A0A8C3W1U9-F1
#
_cell.length_a   1.000
_cell.length_b   1.000
_cell.length_c   1.000
_cell.angle_alpha   90.00
_cell.angle_beta   90.00
_cell.angle_gamma   90.00
#
_symmetry.space_group_name_H-M   'P 1'
#
loop_
_entity.id
_entity.type
_entity.pdbx_description
1 polymer ?
#
loop_
_entity_poly.entity_id
_entity_poly.type
_entity_poly.pdbx_seq_one_letter_code
_entity_poly.pdbx_strand_id
1 'polypeptide(L)'
;MPWPLSSLLHSASSPPRHSSFLFPLGCSQPPARAPPPARARSSGVVENFSLRMLTTLLPLLPLLLLPSQALCSQEVSDGPRDLHMLQVSSFHSPSQVWYQGNATLGGILTHVMDGPGHNVTIQQLQPLQEPESWELTKNSLKAYLEQFQGLVQVVHQERGVAFPLIVRCFLGCELPPEGSRARVFFEVAVNGSSFMSFQPETALWIAEPQAPSKVVSYTVQQLNNYNRTRYELREFLQDTCVQYVQKHITTNNVKGSQTGRPYTPLVLGILVGCFIIAGMAVGIFLYIGGRRRC
;
A
#
# COMPACT_ATOMS: atom_id res chain seq x y z
N MET A 1 -23.32 9.62 3.08
CA MET A 1 -24.03 8.34 3.33
C MET A 1 -23.65 7.87 4.73
N PRO A 2 -24.60 7.47 5.58
CA PRO A 2 -24.30 7.06 6.96
C PRO A 2 -23.54 5.73 6.99
N TRP A 3 -22.64 5.56 7.97
CA TRP A 3 -21.87 4.33 8.15
C TRP A 3 -22.62 3.28 8.99
N PRO A 4 -22.32 1.99 8.79
CA PRO A 4 -23.14 0.87 9.26
C PRO A 4 -23.21 0.60 10.78
N LEU A 5 -22.36 1.20 11.63
CA LEU A 5 -22.26 0.80 13.06
C LEU A 5 -23.29 1.47 14.00
N SER A 6 -24.28 2.18 13.48
CA SER A 6 -25.15 3.08 14.27
C SER A 6 -26.07 2.41 15.32
N SER A 7 -26.22 1.08 15.29
CA SER A 7 -27.26 0.37 16.06
C SER A 7 -26.79 -0.47 17.27
N LEU A 8 -25.48 -0.58 17.52
CA LEU A 8 -24.91 -1.55 18.48
C LEU A 8 -24.90 -1.12 19.96
N LEU A 9 -25.03 0.17 20.28
CA LEU A 9 -24.70 0.68 21.63
C LEU A 9 -25.80 0.56 22.70
N HIS A 10 -27.00 0.07 22.38
CA HIS A 10 -28.13 0.12 23.32
C HIS A 10 -28.31 -1.09 24.26
N SER A 11 -27.50 -2.17 24.17
CA SER A 11 -27.92 -3.47 24.74
C SER A 11 -26.92 -4.25 25.61
N ALA A 12 -25.72 -3.76 25.90
CA ALA A 12 -24.71 -4.55 26.61
C ALA A 12 -24.40 -4.01 28.01
N SER A 13 -25.06 -4.58 29.03
CA SER A 13 -24.80 -4.30 30.44
C SER A 13 -25.09 -5.52 31.31
N SER A 14 -24.20 -6.54 31.37
CA SER A 14 -24.07 -7.50 32.50
C SER A 14 -22.90 -8.52 32.37
N PRO A 15 -21.96 -8.65 33.35
CA PRO A 15 -20.74 -9.48 33.25
C PRO A 15 -20.82 -10.87 33.95
N PRO A 16 -19.92 -11.87 33.68
CA PRO A 16 -18.87 -12.22 34.67
C PRO A 16 -17.57 -12.99 34.23
N ARG A 17 -16.53 -12.82 35.09
CA ARG A 17 -15.47 -13.70 35.68
C ARG A 17 -14.34 -14.41 34.86
N HIS A 18 -13.12 -14.22 35.39
CA HIS A 18 -11.78 -14.61 34.92
C HIS A 18 -11.21 -15.91 35.53
N SER A 19 -10.22 -16.51 34.84
CA SER A 19 -9.14 -17.33 35.43
C SER A 19 -7.89 -17.28 34.53
N SER A 20 -6.71 -17.27 35.15
CA SER A 20 -5.39 -16.87 34.63
C SER A 20 -4.42 -18.06 34.50
N PHE A 21 -3.44 -18.04 33.59
CA PHE A 21 -2.16 -18.80 33.70
C PHE A 21 -1.03 -18.18 32.85
N LEU A 22 0.23 -18.48 33.20
CA LEU A 22 1.46 -17.70 33.01
C LEU A 22 2.57 -18.40 32.15
N PHE A 23 3.41 -17.57 31.49
CA PHE A 23 4.85 -17.72 31.10
C PHE A 23 5.29 -18.82 30.08
N PRO A 24 6.54 -18.83 29.51
CA PRO A 24 7.70 -17.90 29.53
C PRO A 24 8.40 -17.60 28.15
N LEU A 25 9.52 -16.86 28.25
CA LEU A 25 10.45 -16.30 27.25
C LEU A 25 11.48 -17.28 26.62
N GLY A 26 12.05 -16.88 25.47
CA GLY A 26 13.50 -17.04 25.18
C GLY A 26 13.87 -17.39 23.73
N CYS A 27 14.68 -16.56 23.05
CA CYS A 27 15.50 -16.95 21.89
C CYS A 27 16.81 -16.13 21.84
N SER A 28 17.92 -16.83 21.63
CA SER A 28 19.29 -16.34 21.49
C SER A 28 19.83 -16.59 20.07
N GLN A 29 20.80 -15.78 19.64
CA GLN A 29 21.32 -15.67 18.26
C GLN A 29 22.85 -15.90 18.24
N PRO A 30 23.46 -16.48 17.18
CA PRO A 30 24.92 -16.56 17.05
C PRO A 30 25.50 -15.64 15.93
N PRO A 31 26.81 -15.31 15.94
CA PRO A 31 27.41 -14.40 14.97
C PRO A 31 28.25 -15.08 13.86
N ALA A 32 28.42 -14.38 12.74
CA ALA A 32 29.15 -14.79 11.54
C ALA A 32 30.64 -14.39 11.53
N ARG A 33 31.43 -15.15 10.76
CA ARG A 33 32.90 -15.14 10.68
C ARG A 33 33.43 -14.23 9.55
N ALA A 34 34.60 -13.62 9.76
CA ALA A 34 35.30 -12.71 8.84
C ALA A 34 36.07 -13.43 7.69
N PRO A 35 36.37 -12.75 6.56
CA PRO A 35 37.20 -13.27 5.48
C PRO A 35 38.67 -12.80 5.55
N PRO A 36 39.62 -13.51 4.90
CA PRO A 36 41.05 -13.17 4.89
C PRO A 36 41.47 -12.31 3.67
N PRO A 37 42.69 -11.74 3.68
CA PRO A 37 43.09 -10.71 2.71
C PRO A 37 43.96 -11.18 1.53
N ALA A 38 44.03 -10.23 0.59
CA ALA A 38 44.73 -10.07 -0.68
C ALA A 38 46.09 -10.76 -0.93
N ARG A 39 46.32 -11.07 -2.22
CA ARG A 39 47.64 -11.30 -2.83
C ARG A 39 47.79 -10.51 -4.13
N ALA A 40 49.00 -9.99 -4.36
CA ALA A 40 49.36 -9.04 -5.40
C ALA A 40 50.24 -9.63 -6.54
N ARG A 41 50.39 -8.80 -7.61
CA ARG A 41 51.31 -8.82 -8.78
C ARG A 41 50.90 -9.72 -9.97
N SER A 42 51.12 -9.35 -11.24
CA SER A 42 52.08 -8.40 -11.85
C SER A 42 51.60 -7.80 -13.19
N SER A 43 52.29 -6.74 -13.62
CA SER A 43 52.17 -6.04 -14.92
C SER A 43 52.57 -6.91 -16.12
N GLY A 44 52.00 -6.62 -17.30
CA GLY A 44 52.67 -6.93 -18.57
C GLY A 44 51.82 -7.32 -19.79
N VAL A 45 50.60 -6.80 -20.04
CA VAL A 45 49.91 -7.04 -21.34
C VAL A 45 48.92 -5.89 -21.67
N VAL A 46 49.38 -4.69 -22.05
CA VAL A 46 48.46 -3.57 -22.38
C VAL A 46 48.48 -3.17 -23.85
N GLU A 47 49.52 -3.49 -24.63
CA GLU A 47 49.62 -2.96 -26.01
C GLU A 47 48.98 -3.81 -27.12
N ASN A 48 48.39 -4.97 -26.83
CA ASN A 48 47.80 -5.84 -27.87
C ASN A 48 46.28 -6.07 -27.77
N PHE A 49 45.57 -5.45 -26.82
CA PHE A 49 44.14 -5.68 -26.62
C PHE A 49 43.24 -4.73 -27.42
N SER A 50 43.71 -3.51 -27.70
CA SER A 50 42.89 -2.44 -28.27
C SER A 50 42.53 -2.67 -29.75
N LEU A 51 43.45 -3.25 -30.53
CA LEU A 51 43.21 -3.52 -31.96
C LEU A 51 42.32 -4.75 -32.21
N ARG A 52 42.30 -5.71 -31.27
CA ARG A 52 41.45 -6.91 -31.33
C ARG A 52 40.01 -6.65 -30.87
N MET A 53 39.78 -5.68 -29.97
CA MET A 53 38.43 -5.33 -29.52
C MET A 53 37.67 -4.53 -30.60
N LEU A 54 38.38 -3.67 -31.35
CA LEU A 54 37.76 -2.84 -32.40
C LEU A 54 37.34 -3.67 -33.64
N THR A 55 38.04 -4.77 -33.92
CA THR A 55 37.73 -5.67 -35.04
C THR A 55 36.62 -6.67 -34.74
N THR A 56 36.34 -6.97 -33.46
CA THR A 56 35.21 -7.83 -33.06
C THR A 56 33.89 -7.08 -32.87
N LEU A 57 33.92 -5.75 -32.67
CA LEU A 57 32.71 -4.92 -32.48
C LEU A 57 32.08 -4.41 -33.79
N LEU A 58 32.86 -4.29 -34.87
CA LEU A 58 32.38 -3.83 -36.18
C LEU A 58 31.23 -4.67 -36.79
N PRO A 59 31.21 -6.02 -36.70
CA PRO A 59 30.12 -6.82 -37.26
C PRO A 59 28.87 -6.89 -36.36
N LEU A 60 28.88 -6.31 -35.16
CA LEU A 60 27.72 -6.24 -34.25
C LEU A 60 26.89 -4.96 -34.46
N LEU A 61 27.42 -3.98 -35.18
CA LEU A 61 26.74 -2.72 -35.51
C LEU A 61 25.45 -2.90 -36.34
N PRO A 62 25.34 -3.87 -37.27
CA PRO A 62 24.09 -4.12 -37.99
C PRO A 62 22.97 -4.72 -37.13
N LEU A 63 23.28 -5.41 -36.03
CA LEU A 63 22.27 -5.94 -35.09
C LEU A 63 21.62 -4.83 -34.26
N LEU A 64 22.29 -3.70 -34.07
CA LEU A 64 21.77 -2.51 -33.37
C LEU A 64 20.84 -1.65 -34.25
N LEU A 65 20.75 -1.95 -35.54
CA LEU A 65 19.93 -1.22 -36.52
C LEU A 65 18.74 -2.03 -37.04
N LEU A 66 18.45 -3.21 -36.46
CA LEU A 66 17.19 -3.89 -36.72
C LEU A 66 16.05 -3.02 -36.17
N PRO A 67 15.10 -2.55 -36.99
CA PRO A 67 13.92 -1.90 -36.47
C PRO A 67 13.18 -2.96 -35.66
N SER A 68 13.05 -2.73 -34.35
CA SER A 68 12.20 -3.53 -33.47
C SER A 68 10.74 -3.31 -33.87
N GLN A 69 10.32 -3.88 -35.00
CA GLN A 69 8.92 -4.16 -35.29
C GLN A 69 8.55 -5.46 -34.58
N ALA A 70 8.75 -5.49 -33.26
CA ALA A 70 7.91 -6.28 -32.39
C ALA A 70 6.84 -5.32 -31.91
N LEU A 71 5.70 -5.40 -32.59
CA LEU A 71 4.43 -4.85 -32.15
C LEU A 71 4.05 -5.55 -30.84
N CYS A 72 4.68 -5.17 -29.73
CA CYS A 72 4.07 -5.36 -28.43
C CYS A 72 2.97 -4.30 -28.37
N SER A 73 1.76 -4.72 -28.74
CA SER A 73 0.55 -4.11 -28.20
C SER A 73 0.81 -3.96 -26.72
N GLN A 74 1.10 -2.73 -26.28
CA GLN A 74 1.01 -2.40 -24.88
C GLN A 74 -0.49 -2.53 -24.62
N GLU A 75 -0.94 -3.70 -24.15
CA GLU A 75 -2.16 -3.74 -23.37
C GLU A 75 -1.92 -2.68 -22.30
N VAL A 76 -2.63 -1.57 -22.44
CA VAL A 76 -2.72 -0.57 -21.40
C VAL A 76 -3.34 -1.33 -20.26
N SER A 77 -2.50 -1.90 -19.40
CA SER A 77 -2.90 -2.36 -18.09
C SER A 77 -3.44 -1.11 -17.44
N ASP A 78 -4.75 -0.91 -17.57
CA ASP A 78 -5.46 0.09 -16.84
C ASP A 78 -5.05 -0.14 -15.38
N GLY A 79 -4.53 0.89 -14.73
CA GLY A 79 -3.96 0.76 -13.40
C GLY A 79 -4.93 0.06 -12.43
N PRO A 80 -4.45 -0.41 -11.27
CA PRO A 80 -5.29 -1.13 -10.32
C PRO A 80 -6.61 -0.40 -10.09
N ARG A 81 -7.74 -1.12 -10.22
CA ARG A 81 -9.07 -0.54 -10.05
C ARG A 81 -9.60 -0.86 -8.66
N ASP A 82 -8.97 -0.29 -7.66
CA ASP A 82 -9.25 -0.58 -6.26
C ASP A 82 -9.43 0.67 -5.41
N LEU A 83 -10.16 0.51 -4.31
CA LEU A 83 -10.12 1.41 -3.17
C LEU A 83 -9.78 0.54 -1.95
N HIS A 84 -8.60 0.78 -1.39
CA HIS A 84 -8.16 0.16 -0.15
C HIS A 84 -8.15 1.21 0.96
N MET A 85 -8.72 0.85 2.11
CA MET A 85 -8.78 1.70 3.29
C MET A 85 -8.15 0.95 4.46
N LEU A 86 -7.30 1.66 5.19
CA LEU A 86 -6.65 1.19 6.39
C LEU A 86 -7.03 2.10 7.55
N GLN A 87 -7.49 1.49 8.63
CA GLN A 87 -7.63 2.11 9.93
C GLN A 87 -6.79 1.32 10.94
N VAL A 88 -6.07 2.05 11.78
CA VAL A 88 -5.35 1.56 12.94
C VAL A 88 -5.86 2.35 14.14
N SER A 89 -6.38 1.64 15.13
CA SER A 89 -6.92 2.20 16.35
C SER A 89 -6.09 1.71 17.53
N SER A 90 -5.30 2.62 18.10
CA SER A 90 -4.41 2.35 19.22
C SER A 90 -5.06 2.80 20.51
N PHE A 91 -5.63 1.86 21.25
CA PHE A 91 -6.28 2.10 22.53
C PHE A 91 -5.27 1.95 23.67
N HIS A 92 -5.08 3.03 24.43
CA HIS A 92 -4.31 3.00 25.68
C HIS A 92 -5.19 2.56 26.85
N SER A 93 -6.49 2.85 26.76
CA SER A 93 -7.54 2.47 27.68
C SER A 93 -8.87 2.36 26.91
N PRO A 94 -9.97 1.88 27.52
CA PRO A 94 -11.27 1.79 26.85
C PRO A 94 -11.78 3.14 26.29
N SER A 95 -11.40 4.25 26.91
CA SER A 95 -11.84 5.60 26.53
C SER A 95 -10.80 6.40 25.76
N GLN A 96 -9.53 6.00 25.78
CA GLN A 96 -8.44 6.72 25.15
C GLN A 96 -7.92 5.98 23.91
N VAL A 97 -8.27 6.50 22.75
CA VAL A 97 -7.89 5.94 21.44
C VAL A 97 -7.17 6.99 20.59
N TRP A 98 -6.12 6.53 19.89
CA TRP A 98 -5.50 7.25 18.79
C TRP A 98 -5.85 6.55 17.47
N TYR A 99 -6.36 7.32 16.51
CA TYR A 99 -6.67 6.84 15.18
C TYR A 99 -5.56 7.20 14.22
N GLN A 100 -5.18 6.24 13.38
CA GLN A 100 -4.33 6.39 12.23
C GLN A 100 -5.00 5.69 11.04
N GLY A 101 -4.82 6.20 9.85
CA GLY A 101 -5.38 5.56 8.68
C GLY A 101 -5.07 6.26 7.37
N ASN A 102 -5.31 5.55 6.29
CA ASN A 102 -5.18 6.08 4.95
C ASN A 102 -6.13 5.35 4.00
N ALA A 103 -6.34 5.96 2.82
CA ALA A 103 -7.00 5.29 1.72
C ALA A 103 -6.20 5.47 0.43
N THR A 104 -6.08 4.40 -0.35
CA THR A 104 -5.46 4.40 -1.66
C THR A 104 -6.50 4.06 -2.71
N LEU A 105 -6.54 4.86 -3.78
CA LEU A 105 -7.40 4.65 -4.95
C LEU A 105 -6.51 4.34 -6.14
N GLY A 106 -6.58 3.11 -6.65
CA GLY A 106 -5.71 2.61 -7.69
C GLY A 106 -4.22 2.75 -7.36
N GLY A 107 -3.87 2.41 -6.11
CA GLY A 107 -2.51 2.54 -5.57
C GLY A 107 -2.06 3.98 -5.23
N ILE A 108 -2.87 5.02 -5.53
CA ILE A 108 -2.51 6.41 -5.21
C ILE A 108 -3.10 6.79 -3.85
N LEU A 109 -2.28 7.33 -2.95
CA LEU A 109 -2.73 7.86 -1.66
C LEU A 109 -3.70 9.04 -1.87
N THR A 110 -4.92 8.90 -1.37
CA THR A 110 -6.00 9.89 -1.57
C THR A 110 -6.55 10.46 -0.28
N HIS A 111 -6.48 9.71 0.83
CA HIS A 111 -6.97 10.16 2.13
C HIS A 111 -6.01 9.78 3.24
N VAL A 112 -6.00 10.60 4.29
CA VAL A 112 -5.27 10.34 5.53
C VAL A 112 -6.16 10.65 6.73
N MET A 113 -5.96 9.89 7.79
CA MET A 113 -6.61 10.04 9.07
C MET A 113 -5.57 9.94 10.17
N ASP A 114 -5.49 10.93 11.05
CA ASP A 114 -4.62 10.87 12.24
C ASP A 114 -5.19 11.74 13.36
N GLY A 115 -5.09 11.26 14.59
CA GLY A 115 -5.39 12.04 15.78
C GLY A 115 -6.17 11.29 16.86
N PRO A 116 -6.43 11.94 18.00
CA PRO A 116 -7.11 11.33 19.13
C PRO A 116 -8.63 11.30 18.92
N GLY A 117 -9.28 10.23 19.39
CA GLY A 117 -10.75 10.02 19.42
C GLY A 117 -11.63 11.14 18.83
N HIS A 118 -12.01 12.09 19.68
CA HIS A 118 -12.95 13.19 19.38
C HIS A 118 -12.37 14.32 18.51
N ASN A 119 -11.05 14.39 18.35
CA ASN A 119 -10.35 15.42 17.58
C ASN A 119 -9.47 14.81 16.47
N VAL A 120 -9.99 13.75 15.84
CA VAL A 120 -9.34 13.10 14.71
C VAL A 120 -9.39 14.02 13.48
N THR A 121 -8.24 14.18 12.83
CA THR A 121 -8.11 14.90 11.57
C THR A 121 -8.26 13.91 10.42
N ILE A 122 -9.21 14.18 9.52
CA ILE A 122 -9.45 13.40 8.31
C ILE A 122 -9.35 14.33 7.11
N GLN A 123 -8.44 14.01 6.19
CA GLN A 123 -8.12 14.84 5.03
C GLN A 123 -8.24 14.05 3.72
N GLN A 124 -8.76 14.72 2.71
CA GLN A 124 -8.76 14.28 1.32
C GLN A 124 -7.61 15.01 0.61
N LEU A 125 -6.59 14.29 0.15
CA LEU A 125 -5.38 14.85 -0.44
C LEU A 125 -5.56 15.30 -1.89
N GLN A 126 -6.57 14.76 -2.57
CA GLN A 126 -6.95 15.12 -3.94
C GLN A 126 -8.40 15.61 -3.92
N PRO A 127 -8.83 16.52 -4.80
CA PRO A 127 -10.22 16.98 -4.83
C PRO A 127 -11.13 15.94 -5.51
N LEU A 128 -11.33 14.78 -4.86
CA LEU A 128 -12.19 13.71 -5.35
C LEU A 128 -13.66 14.07 -5.13
N GLN A 129 -14.00 14.54 -3.94
CA GLN A 129 -15.33 15.06 -3.62
C GLN A 129 -15.35 16.58 -3.52
N GLU A 130 -16.46 17.18 -3.95
CA GLU A 130 -16.77 18.59 -3.73
C GLU A 130 -16.85 18.91 -2.23
N PRO A 131 -16.53 20.15 -1.79
CA PRO A 131 -16.43 20.51 -0.37
C PRO A 131 -17.63 20.09 0.48
N GLU A 132 -18.85 20.33 0.01
CA GLU A 132 -20.08 19.98 0.74
C GLU A 132 -20.25 18.45 0.88
N SER A 133 -20.01 17.70 -0.20
CA SER A 133 -20.05 16.23 -0.20
C SER A 133 -18.97 15.63 0.70
N TRP A 134 -17.79 16.26 0.70
CA TRP A 134 -16.68 15.85 1.55
C TRP A 134 -17.00 16.06 3.04
N GLU A 135 -17.60 17.18 3.43
CA GLU A 135 -18.00 17.40 4.83
C GLU A 135 -19.00 16.35 5.32
N LEU A 136 -19.98 15.96 4.49
CA LEU A 136 -20.92 14.89 4.83
C LEU A 136 -20.20 13.54 5.03
N THR A 137 -19.22 13.24 4.18
CA THR A 137 -18.42 12.02 4.25
C THR A 137 -17.57 12.00 5.53
N LYS A 138 -16.92 13.12 5.83
CA LYS A 138 -16.12 13.33 7.03
C LYS A 138 -16.94 13.17 8.32
N ASN A 139 -18.13 13.77 8.38
CA ASN A 139 -19.03 13.62 9.52
C ASN A 139 -19.50 12.18 9.71
N SER A 140 -19.79 11.50 8.61
CA SER A 140 -20.16 10.09 8.63
C SER A 140 -19.00 9.25 9.18
N LEU A 141 -17.77 9.49 8.74
CA LEU A 141 -16.57 8.80 9.24
C LEU A 141 -16.34 9.02 10.73
N LYS A 142 -16.53 10.25 11.23
CA LYS A 142 -16.44 10.55 12.67
C LYS A 142 -17.45 9.75 13.48
N ALA A 143 -18.71 9.71 13.05
CA ALA A 143 -19.75 8.94 13.70
C ALA A 143 -19.43 7.42 13.73
N TYR A 144 -18.84 6.91 12.66
CA TYR A 144 -18.34 5.53 12.61
C TYR A 144 -17.25 5.27 13.65
N LEU A 145 -16.26 6.16 13.78
CA LEU A 145 -15.16 6.01 14.74
C LEU A 145 -15.67 6.06 16.19
N GLU A 146 -16.65 6.92 16.48
CA GLU A 146 -17.32 6.97 17.78
C GLU A 146 -18.03 5.66 18.11
N GLN A 147 -18.79 5.11 17.14
CA GLN A 147 -19.49 3.84 17.31
C GLN A 147 -18.51 2.67 17.46
N PHE A 148 -17.42 2.68 16.69
CA PHE A 148 -16.36 1.67 16.78
C PHE A 148 -15.70 1.68 18.17
N GLN A 149 -15.35 2.85 18.70
CA GLN A 149 -14.86 2.99 20.07
C GLN A 149 -15.87 2.46 21.08
N GLY A 150 -17.15 2.79 20.92
CA GLY A 150 -18.22 2.30 21.79
C GLY A 150 -18.34 0.77 21.78
N LEU A 151 -18.21 0.13 20.61
CA LEU A 151 -18.19 -1.33 20.50
C LEU A 151 -17.01 -1.94 21.27
N VAL A 152 -15.81 -1.36 21.16
CA VAL A 152 -14.63 -1.84 21.91
C VAL A 152 -14.85 -1.72 23.42
N GLN A 153 -15.48 -0.64 23.89
CA GLN A 153 -15.84 -0.46 25.30
C GLN A 153 -16.81 -1.53 25.78
N VAL A 154 -17.87 -1.79 25.02
CA VAL A 154 -18.85 -2.85 25.31
C VAL A 154 -18.17 -4.22 25.39
N VAL A 155 -17.35 -4.57 24.40
CA VAL A 155 -16.64 -5.86 24.39
C VAL A 155 -15.68 -5.95 25.59
N HIS A 156 -14.99 -4.87 25.95
CA HIS A 156 -14.14 -4.83 27.13
C HIS A 156 -14.93 -5.06 28.43
N GLN A 157 -16.06 -4.37 28.62
CA GLN A 157 -16.92 -4.52 29.80
C GLN A 157 -17.45 -5.95 29.95
N GLU A 158 -17.79 -6.58 28.82
CA GLU A 158 -18.47 -7.87 28.79
C GLU A 158 -17.52 -9.06 28.83
N ARG A 159 -16.33 -8.96 28.25
CA ARG A 159 -15.41 -10.09 28.08
C ARG A 159 -13.98 -9.84 28.55
N GLY A 160 -13.66 -8.63 29.04
CA GLY A 160 -12.34 -8.29 29.57
C GLY A 160 -11.27 -8.28 28.48
N VAL A 161 -11.17 -7.16 27.76
CA VAL A 161 -10.08 -6.92 26.80
C VAL A 161 -8.90 -6.26 27.52
N ALA A 162 -7.69 -6.77 27.28
CA ALA A 162 -6.46 -6.19 27.82
C ALA A 162 -6.00 -4.99 26.99
N PHE A 163 -5.49 -3.96 27.67
CA PHE A 163 -4.89 -2.77 27.06
C PHE A 163 -3.39 -2.69 27.42
N PRO A 164 -2.53 -2.09 26.57
CA PRO A 164 -2.88 -1.44 25.31
C PRO A 164 -3.35 -2.44 24.23
N LEU A 165 -4.26 -1.98 23.39
CA LEU A 165 -4.92 -2.77 22.34
C LEU A 165 -4.76 -2.05 21.01
N ILE A 166 -4.26 -2.74 19.99
CA ILE A 166 -4.19 -2.22 18.63
C ILE A 166 -5.19 -3.00 17.78
N VAL A 167 -6.19 -2.31 17.24
CA VAL A 167 -7.13 -2.88 16.28
C VAL A 167 -6.83 -2.30 14.90
N ARG A 168 -6.55 -3.17 13.93
CA ARG A 168 -6.30 -2.82 12.54
C ARG A 168 -7.47 -3.31 11.70
N CYS A 169 -8.15 -2.38 11.03
CA CYS A 169 -9.21 -2.67 10.06
C CYS A 169 -8.66 -2.41 8.66
N PHE A 170 -8.75 -3.41 7.79
CA PHE A 170 -8.42 -3.28 6.37
C PHE A 170 -9.66 -3.64 5.56
N LEU A 171 -10.15 -2.69 4.78
CA LEU A 171 -11.39 -2.85 4.05
C LEU A 171 -11.32 -2.15 2.70
N GLY A 172 -12.16 -2.58 1.77
CA GLY A 172 -12.11 -2.02 0.43
C GLY A 172 -12.89 -2.83 -0.59
N CYS A 173 -12.71 -2.41 -1.84
CA CYS A 173 -13.23 -3.08 -3.01
C CYS A 173 -12.19 -3.06 -4.14
N GLU A 174 -12.20 -4.11 -4.93
CA GLU A 174 -11.32 -4.33 -6.08
C GLU A 174 -12.21 -4.71 -7.25
N LEU A 175 -12.07 -3.98 -8.36
CA LEU A 175 -12.82 -4.19 -9.58
C LEU A 175 -11.94 -5.01 -10.53
N PRO A 176 -12.24 -6.30 -10.73
CA PRO A 176 -11.52 -7.10 -11.71
C PRO A 176 -11.73 -6.57 -13.13
N PRO A 177 -10.81 -6.87 -14.07
CA PRO A 177 -11.04 -6.62 -15.49
C PRO A 177 -12.24 -7.43 -15.99
N GLU A 178 -13.14 -6.75 -16.71
CA GLU A 178 -14.35 -7.21 -17.43
C GLU A 178 -15.23 -8.33 -16.80
N GLY A 179 -16.53 -8.05 -16.65
CA GLY A 179 -17.60 -9.05 -16.45
C GLY A 179 -17.67 -9.76 -15.10
N SER A 180 -16.63 -9.68 -14.27
CA SER A 180 -16.58 -10.30 -12.94
C SER A 180 -17.09 -9.36 -11.85
N ARG A 181 -17.72 -9.93 -10.81
CA ARG A 181 -18.20 -9.17 -9.64
C ARG A 181 -17.01 -8.57 -8.89
N ALA A 182 -17.17 -7.33 -8.40
CA ALA A 182 -16.16 -6.70 -7.56
C ALA A 182 -15.86 -7.57 -6.33
N ARG A 183 -14.57 -7.77 -6.04
CA ARG A 183 -14.13 -8.36 -4.78
C ARG A 183 -14.23 -7.28 -3.72
N VAL A 184 -14.89 -7.58 -2.61
CA VAL A 184 -14.98 -6.64 -1.48
C VAL A 184 -14.58 -7.36 -0.20
N PHE A 185 -14.00 -6.62 0.74
CA PHE A 185 -13.45 -7.22 1.94
C PHE A 185 -13.51 -6.25 3.13
N PHE A 186 -13.59 -6.84 4.32
CA PHE A 186 -13.32 -6.16 5.58
C PHE A 186 -12.69 -7.17 6.52
N GLU A 187 -11.41 -6.97 6.79
CA GLU A 187 -10.59 -7.79 7.67
C GLU A 187 -10.21 -6.99 8.92
N VAL A 188 -10.29 -7.64 10.08
CA VAL A 188 -9.92 -7.06 11.37
C VAL A 188 -8.81 -7.90 11.97
N ALA A 189 -7.73 -7.24 12.36
CA ALA A 189 -6.64 -7.81 13.12
C ALA A 189 -6.52 -7.11 14.48
N VAL A 190 -6.19 -7.88 15.51
CA VAL A 190 -5.97 -7.39 16.87
C VAL A 190 -4.56 -7.75 17.30
N ASN A 191 -3.78 -6.76 17.73
CA ASN A 191 -2.37 -6.91 18.13
C ASN A 191 -1.53 -7.68 17.07
N GLY A 192 -1.78 -7.40 15.79
CA GLY A 192 -1.09 -8.02 14.67
C GLY A 192 -1.58 -9.42 14.27
N SER A 193 -2.53 -10.01 15.00
CA SER A 193 -3.11 -11.32 14.68
C SER A 193 -4.48 -11.18 14.01
N SER A 194 -4.74 -11.98 12.98
CA SER A 194 -6.05 -12.03 12.32
C SER A 194 -7.15 -12.37 13.33
N PHE A 195 -8.22 -11.57 13.40
CA PHE A 195 -9.24 -11.66 14.45
C PHE A 195 -10.60 -12.08 13.88
N MET A 196 -11.13 -11.34 12.90
CA MET A 196 -12.38 -11.66 12.21
C MET A 196 -12.43 -11.00 10.83
N SER A 197 -13.26 -11.52 9.95
CA SER A 197 -13.50 -10.98 8.62
C SER A 197 -15.00 -10.95 8.29
N PHE A 198 -15.39 -10.02 7.43
CA PHE A 198 -16.75 -9.93 6.91
C PHE A 198 -16.87 -10.74 5.62
N GLN A 199 -17.88 -11.60 5.55
CA GLN A 199 -18.26 -12.35 4.35
C GLN A 199 -19.40 -11.63 3.60
N PRO A 200 -19.11 -11.01 2.44
CA PRO A 200 -20.09 -10.20 1.71
C PRO A 200 -21.31 -10.99 1.21
N GLU A 201 -21.13 -12.26 0.88
CA GLU A 201 -22.11 -13.12 0.23
C GLU A 201 -23.26 -13.44 1.18
N THR A 202 -22.92 -13.76 2.43
CA THR A 202 -23.88 -14.04 3.49
C THR A 202 -24.20 -12.81 4.34
N ALA A 203 -23.49 -11.70 4.15
CA ALA A 203 -23.49 -10.55 5.04
C ALA A 203 -23.29 -10.97 6.50
N LEU A 204 -22.21 -11.67 6.81
CA LEU A 204 -21.91 -12.16 8.16
C LEU A 204 -20.44 -11.91 8.53
N TRP A 205 -20.20 -11.62 9.80
CA TRP A 205 -18.86 -11.65 10.37
C TRP A 205 -18.50 -13.09 10.78
N ILE A 206 -17.26 -13.49 10.52
CA ILE A 206 -16.73 -14.81 10.88
C ILE A 206 -15.43 -14.61 11.65
N ALA A 207 -15.25 -15.40 12.72
CA ALA A 207 -14.01 -15.42 13.48
C ALA A 207 -12.90 -16.12 12.70
N GLU A 208 -11.69 -15.58 12.78
CA GLU A 208 -10.55 -16.17 12.10
C GLU A 208 -10.03 -17.40 12.87
N PRO A 209 -9.60 -18.48 12.17
CA PRO A 209 -9.25 -19.76 12.82
C PRO A 209 -8.17 -19.64 13.90
N GLN A 210 -7.28 -18.66 13.77
CA GLN A 210 -6.14 -18.43 14.66
C GLN A 210 -6.47 -17.54 15.87
N ALA A 211 -7.72 -17.07 16.01
CA ALA A 211 -8.15 -16.20 17.12
C ALA A 211 -9.21 -16.80 18.07
N PRO A 212 -9.27 -18.13 18.34
CA PRO A 212 -10.32 -18.69 19.17
C PRO A 212 -10.23 -18.12 20.59
N SER A 213 -11.21 -17.29 20.95
CA SER A 213 -11.28 -16.62 22.25
C SER A 213 -12.73 -16.25 22.57
N LYS A 214 -13.06 -16.16 23.86
CA LYS A 214 -14.38 -15.67 24.31
C LYS A 214 -14.66 -14.24 23.82
N VAL A 215 -13.61 -13.46 23.56
CA VAL A 215 -13.70 -12.10 23.02
C VAL A 215 -14.16 -12.14 21.56
N VAL A 216 -13.48 -12.86 20.67
CA VAL A 216 -13.89 -12.91 19.25
C VAL A 216 -15.29 -13.50 19.08
N SER A 217 -15.62 -14.56 19.81
CA SER A 217 -16.95 -15.18 19.70
C SER A 217 -18.05 -14.22 20.12
N TYR A 218 -17.83 -13.46 21.20
CA TYR A 218 -18.77 -12.43 21.63
C TYR A 218 -18.87 -11.29 20.61
N THR A 219 -17.75 -10.77 20.13
CA THR A 219 -17.73 -9.67 19.15
C THR A 219 -18.46 -10.07 17.86
N VAL A 220 -18.16 -11.24 17.30
CA VAL A 220 -18.84 -11.76 16.10
C VAL A 220 -20.33 -11.96 16.34
N GLN A 221 -20.72 -12.50 17.50
CA GLN A 221 -22.13 -12.64 17.86
C GLN A 221 -22.84 -11.28 17.93
N GLN A 222 -22.23 -10.27 18.57
CA GLN A 222 -22.80 -8.92 18.65
C GLN A 222 -22.94 -8.29 17.27
N LEU A 223 -21.90 -8.34 16.44
CA LEU A 223 -21.94 -7.80 15.08
C LEU A 223 -22.98 -8.53 14.21
N ASN A 224 -23.20 -9.83 14.45
CA ASN A 224 -24.17 -10.62 13.70
C ASN A 224 -25.62 -10.48 14.16
N ASN A 225 -25.85 -9.99 15.37
CA ASN A 225 -27.20 -9.84 15.92
C ASN A 225 -28.02 -8.74 15.22
N TYR A 226 -27.36 -7.75 14.62
CA TYR A 226 -28.01 -6.58 14.04
C TYR A 226 -28.01 -6.63 12.51
N ASN A 227 -29.14 -7.06 11.92
CA ASN A 227 -29.32 -7.16 10.47
C ASN A 227 -28.97 -5.84 9.76
N ARG A 228 -29.45 -4.72 10.29
CA ARG A 228 -29.24 -3.39 9.70
C ARG A 228 -27.76 -3.09 9.49
N THR A 229 -26.94 -3.21 10.54
CA THR A 229 -25.50 -2.96 10.47
C THR A 229 -24.80 -3.86 9.45
N ARG A 230 -25.18 -5.13 9.37
CA ARG A 230 -24.56 -6.07 8.41
C ARG A 230 -24.91 -5.75 6.96
N TYR A 231 -26.16 -5.41 6.70
CA TYR A 231 -26.63 -5.11 5.34
C TYR A 231 -26.17 -3.73 4.87
N GLU A 232 -26.17 -2.72 5.74
CA GLU A 232 -25.59 -1.40 5.43
C GLU A 232 -24.09 -1.52 5.14
N LEU A 233 -23.36 -2.39 5.86
CA LEU A 233 -21.94 -2.63 5.57
C LEU A 233 -21.75 -3.30 4.20
N ARG A 234 -22.59 -4.29 3.88
CA ARG A 234 -22.55 -4.93 2.57
C ARG A 234 -22.84 -3.93 1.45
N GLU A 235 -23.87 -3.10 1.59
CA GLU A 235 -24.22 -2.05 0.62
C GLU A 235 -23.08 -1.04 0.45
N PHE A 236 -22.47 -0.60 1.55
CA PHE A 236 -21.29 0.27 1.48
C PHE A 236 -20.15 -0.36 0.65
N LEU A 237 -19.81 -1.61 0.93
CA LEU A 237 -18.71 -2.30 0.24
C LEU A 237 -19.03 -2.65 -1.21
N GLN A 238 -20.23 -3.17 -1.49
CA GLN A 238 -20.62 -3.67 -2.81
C GLN A 238 -21.08 -2.56 -3.77
N ASP A 239 -21.70 -1.51 -3.26
CA ASP A 239 -22.26 -0.46 -4.09
C ASP A 239 -21.46 0.84 -3.95
N THR A 240 -21.34 1.38 -2.73
CA THR A 240 -20.74 2.70 -2.53
C THR A 240 -19.25 2.71 -2.89
N CYS A 241 -18.48 1.74 -2.41
CA CYS A 241 -17.07 1.61 -2.72
C CYS A 241 -16.85 1.40 -4.22
N VAL A 242 -17.61 0.49 -4.84
CA VAL A 242 -17.47 0.16 -6.27
C VAL A 242 -17.79 1.38 -7.15
N GLN A 243 -18.88 2.09 -6.85
CA GLN A 243 -19.25 3.32 -7.55
C GLN A 243 -18.19 4.41 -7.35
N TYR A 244 -17.63 4.52 -6.14
CA TYR A 244 -16.55 5.47 -5.85
C TYR A 244 -15.33 5.20 -6.73
N VAL A 245 -14.90 3.94 -6.84
CA VAL A 245 -13.78 3.54 -7.68
C VAL A 245 -14.03 3.88 -9.15
N GLN A 246 -15.20 3.50 -9.69
CA GLN A 246 -15.58 3.77 -11.08
C GLN A 246 -15.60 5.27 -11.40
N LYS A 247 -16.11 6.08 -10.47
CA LYS A 247 -16.21 7.53 -10.61
C LYS A 247 -14.84 8.22 -10.61
N HIS A 248 -13.93 7.80 -9.74
CA HIS A 248 -12.72 8.56 -9.47
C HIS A 248 -11.46 8.05 -10.17
N ILE A 249 -11.37 6.76 -10.52
CA ILE A 249 -10.22 6.25 -11.29
C ILE A 249 -10.21 6.79 -12.72
N THR A 250 -11.38 6.88 -13.36
CA THR A 250 -11.52 7.50 -14.68
C THR A 250 -11.01 8.94 -14.70
N THR A 251 -11.30 9.71 -13.64
CA THR A 251 -10.84 11.10 -13.50
C THR A 251 -9.33 11.20 -13.24
N ASN A 252 -8.76 10.26 -12.48
CA ASN A 252 -7.34 10.22 -12.16
C ASN A 252 -6.47 9.72 -13.30
N ASN A 253 -6.94 8.76 -14.12
CA ASN A 253 -6.22 8.35 -15.34
C ASN A 253 -6.12 9.50 -16.35
N VAL A 254 -7.16 10.35 -16.44
CA VAL A 254 -7.13 11.57 -17.26
C VAL A 254 -6.10 12.59 -16.76
N LYS A 255 -5.89 12.71 -15.44
CA LYS A 255 -4.86 13.60 -14.85
C LYS A 255 -3.46 12.96 -14.81
N GLY A 256 -3.38 11.64 -14.69
CA GLY A 256 -2.15 10.83 -14.57
C GLY A 256 -1.45 10.53 -15.89
N SER A 257 -2.08 10.80 -17.04
CA SER A 257 -1.44 10.73 -18.36
C SER A 257 -0.32 11.76 -18.57
N GLN A 258 -0.07 12.68 -17.64
CA GLN A 258 1.18 13.44 -17.62
C GLN A 258 2.32 12.57 -17.05
N THR A 259 2.58 11.42 -17.67
CA THR A 259 3.80 10.65 -17.42
C THR A 259 5.01 11.54 -17.64
N GLY A 260 5.82 11.68 -16.60
CA GLY A 260 7.05 12.47 -16.60
C GLY A 260 7.89 12.15 -17.83
N ARG A 261 8.28 13.22 -18.54
CA ARG A 261 9.13 13.16 -19.74
C ARG A 261 10.31 12.22 -19.46
N PRO A 262 10.53 11.16 -20.26
CA PRO A 262 11.64 10.26 -20.00
C PRO A 262 12.94 11.07 -20.07
N TYR A 263 13.82 10.90 -19.08
CA TYR A 263 15.13 11.56 -18.99
C TYR A 263 16.17 10.91 -19.93
N THR A 264 15.79 9.85 -20.64
CA THR A 264 16.63 9.12 -21.61
C THR A 264 17.17 9.96 -22.78
N PRO A 265 16.44 10.93 -23.40
CA PRO A 265 17.03 11.74 -24.47
C PRO A 265 18.04 12.75 -23.94
N LEU A 266 17.89 13.20 -22.68
CA LEU A 266 18.84 14.12 -22.04
C LEU A 266 20.15 13.41 -21.69
N VAL A 267 20.07 12.20 -21.14
CA VAL A 267 21.25 11.36 -20.84
C VAL A 267 21.96 10.94 -22.14
N LEU A 268 21.22 10.58 -23.18
CA LEU A 268 21.81 10.26 -24.49
C LEU A 268 22.50 11.48 -25.10
N GLY A 269 21.88 12.66 -25.01
CA GLY A 269 22.48 13.91 -25.48
C GLY A 269 23.79 14.26 -24.78
N ILE A 270 23.86 14.08 -23.45
CA ILE A 270 25.08 14.32 -22.66
C ILE A 270 26.19 13.34 -23.07
N LEU A 271 25.89 12.05 -23.21
CA LEU A 271 26.87 11.04 -23.61
C LEU A 271 27.46 11.33 -24.99
N VAL A 272 26.60 11.63 -25.98
CA VAL A 272 27.05 11.99 -27.33
C VAL A 272 27.91 13.26 -27.30
N GLY A 273 27.51 14.28 -26.53
CA GLY A 273 28.28 15.50 -26.34
C GLY A 273 29.69 15.24 -25.78
N CYS A 274 29.80 14.38 -24.76
CA CYS A 274 31.09 14.01 -24.17
C CYS A 274 32.02 13.31 -25.16
N PHE A 275 31.50 12.41 -26.01
CA PHE A 275 32.31 11.72 -27.03
C PHE A 275 32.86 12.67 -28.10
N ILE A 276 32.07 13.65 -28.54
CA ILE A 276 32.51 14.65 -29.52
C ILE A 276 33.63 15.53 -28.96
N ILE A 277 33.50 15.97 -27.70
CA ILE A 277 34.52 16.79 -27.04
C ILE A 277 35.83 16.01 -26.86
N ALA A 278 35.74 14.75 -26.43
CA ALA A 278 36.90 13.88 -26.30
C ALA A 278 37.59 13.63 -27.65
N GLY A 279 36.82 13.37 -28.71
CA GLY A 279 37.34 13.19 -30.07
C GLY A 279 38.06 14.44 -30.60
N MET A 280 37.48 15.63 -30.38
CA MET A 280 38.11 16.90 -30.72
C MET A 280 39.42 17.12 -29.96
N ALA A 281 39.45 16.85 -28.66
CA ALA A 281 40.66 17.00 -27.85
C ALA A 281 41.80 16.07 -28.32
N VAL A 282 41.48 14.80 -28.62
CA VAL A 282 42.45 13.83 -29.17
C VAL A 282 42.93 14.27 -30.55
N GLY A 283 42.04 14.74 -31.43
CA GLY A 283 42.40 15.24 -32.76
C GLY A 283 43.36 16.44 -32.70
N ILE A 284 43.09 17.40 -31.81
CA ILE A 284 43.98 18.54 -31.57
C ILE A 284 45.34 18.07 -31.02
N PHE A 285 45.34 17.12 -30.09
CA PHE A 285 46.56 16.60 -29.49
C PHE A 285 47.44 15.88 -30.52
N LEU A 286 46.85 15.10 -31.43
CA LEU A 286 47.57 14.45 -32.53
C LEU A 286 48.05 15.45 -33.58
N TYR A 287 47.24 16.47 -33.88
CA TYR A 287 47.60 17.52 -34.85
C TYR A 287 48.76 18.41 -34.36
N ILE A 288 48.83 18.71 -33.06
CA ILE A 288 49.89 19.53 -32.46
C ILE A 288 51.10 18.66 -32.06
N GLY A 289 50.86 17.43 -31.55
CA GLY A 289 51.89 16.50 -31.10
C GLY A 289 52.66 15.81 -32.24
N GLY A 290 52.04 15.64 -33.41
CA GLY A 290 52.71 15.13 -34.62
C GLY A 290 53.65 16.12 -35.31
N ARG A 291 53.82 17.34 -34.75
CA ARG A 291 54.62 18.41 -35.36
C ARG A 291 55.90 18.76 -34.59
N ARG A 292 56.49 17.82 -33.85
CA ARG A 292 57.92 17.87 -33.52
C ARG A 292 58.70 17.10 -34.59
N ARG A 293 59.52 17.86 -35.33
CA ARG A 293 60.32 17.45 -36.49
C ARG A 293 61.50 16.54 -36.10
N CYS A 294 61.96 15.81 -37.12
CA CYS A 294 63.22 15.06 -37.28
C CYS A 294 63.27 13.66 -36.66
#